data_AF-A0AAU9VRZ1-F1
#
_entry.id   AF-A0AAU9VRZ1-F1
#
_cell.length_a   1.000
_cell.length_b   1.000
_cell.length_c   1.000
_cell.angle_alpha   90.00
_cell.angle_beta   90.00
_cell.angle_gamma   90.00
#
_symmetry.space_group_name_H-M   'P 1'
#
loop_
_entity.id
_entity.type
_entity.pdbx_description
1 polymer ?
#
loop_
_entity_poly.entity_id
_entity_poly.type
_entity_poly.pdbx_seq_one_letter_code
_entity_poly.pdbx_strand_id
1 'polypeptide(L)' 'MELLRIGKDKRALKFVKKRLGTHTRGKRKREEMQGVIAAMRKQQQQQH' A
#
# COMPACT_ATOMS: atom_id res chain seq x y z
N MET A 1 4.02 -4.98 -2.34
CA MET A 1 2.95 -4.24 -3.06
C MET A 1 1.78 -5.14 -3.45
N GLU A 2 2.05 -6.40 -3.78
CA GLU A 2 1.05 -7.39 -4.19
C GLU A 2 -0.12 -7.55 -3.20
N LEU A 3 0.17 -7.55 -1.89
CA LEU A 3 -0.87 -7.59 -0.84
C LEU A 3 -1.88 -6.44 -0.92
N LEU A 4 -1.46 -5.24 -1.32
CA LEU A 4 -2.36 -4.09 -1.49
C LEU A 4 -3.12 -4.15 -2.81
N ARG A 5 -2.55 -4.76 -3.85
CA ARG A 5 -3.24 -4.97 -5.14
C ARG A 5 -4.39 -5.96 -5.02
N ILE A 6 -4.25 -6.98 -4.16
CA ILE A 6 -5.24 -8.04 -3.91
C ILE A 6 -6.22 -7.66 -2.77
N GLY A 7 -6.16 -6.43 -2.23
CA GLY A 7 -7.07 -5.99 -1.16
C GLY A 7 -6.83 -6.63 0.22
N LYS A 8 -5.64 -7.20 0.47
CA LYS A 8 -5.28 -7.83 1.76
C LYS A 8 -4.67 -6.82 2.73
N ASP A 9 -5.38 -5.75 3.05
CA ASP A 9 -4.88 -4.61 3.84
C ASP A 9 -4.39 -4.98 5.24
N LYS A 10 -5.06 -5.91 5.93
CA LYS A 10 -4.65 -6.37 7.27
C LYS A 10 -3.31 -7.11 7.23
N ARG A 11 -3.05 -7.87 6.17
CA ARG A 11 -1.76 -8.59 5.98
C ARG A 11 -0.66 -7.61 5.58
N ALA A 12 -0.97 -6.63 4.73
CA ALA A 12 -0.05 -5.56 4.39
C ALA A 12 0.37 -4.75 5.64
N LEU A 13 -0.59 -4.38 6.49
CA LEU A 13 -0.31 -3.68 7.75
C LEU A 13 0.57 -4.51 8.69
N LYS A 14 0.29 -5.81 8.86
CA LYS A 14 1.13 -6.70 9.69
C LYS A 14 2.57 -6.76 9.16
N PHE A 15 2.73 -6.87 7.84
CA PHE A 15 4.04 -6.92 7.21
C PHE A 15 4.84 -5.63 7.42
N VAL A 16 4.22 -4.47 7.18
CA VAL A 16 4.87 -3.17 7.35
C VAL A 16 5.14 -2.89 8.83
N LYS A 17 4.20 -3.22 9.73
CA LYS A 17 4.41 -3.12 11.18
C LYS A 17 5.60 -3.97 11.65
N LYS A 18 5.74 -5.20 11.13
CA LYS A 18 6.89 -6.07 11.44
C LYS A 18 8.23 -5.44 11.01
N ARG A 19 8.24 -4.64 9.94
CA ARG A 19 9.46 -3.94 9.45
C ARG A 19 9.73 -2.62 10.15
N LEU A 20 8.71 -1.82 10.44
CA LEU A 20 8.85 -0.46 11.00
C LEU A 20 8.71 -0.42 12.53
N GLY A 21 8.31 -1.52 13.15
CA GLY A 21 8.18 -1.70 14.60
C GLY A 21 6.89 -1.14 15.21
N THR A 22 6.30 -0.08 14.67
CA THR A 22 5.14 0.59 15.27
C THR A 22 3.90 0.59 14.36
N HIS A 23 2.71 0.56 14.98
CA HIS A 23 1.44 0.55 14.26
C HIS A 23 1.22 1.85 13.46
N THR A 24 1.50 3.01 14.05
CA THR A 24 1.31 4.32 13.43
C THR A 24 2.17 4.49 12.17
N ARG A 25 3.45 4.11 12.24
CA ARG A 25 4.33 4.10 11.05
C ARG A 25 3.86 3.09 10.01
N GLY A 26 3.40 1.92 10.45
CA GLY A 26 2.81 0.91 9.59
C GLY A 26 1.59 1.40 8.81
N LYS A 27 0.70 2.15 9.49
CA LYS A 27 -0.50 2.73 8.90
C LYS A 27 -0.15 3.82 7.89
N ARG A 28 0.72 4.77 8.26
CA ARG A 28 1.21 5.82 7.36
C ARG A 28 1.84 5.24 6.09
N LYS A 29 2.72 4.25 6.24
CA LYS A 29 3.40 3.65 5.08
C LYS A 29 2.45 2.85 4.19
N ARG A 30 1.41 2.23 4.76
CA ARG A 30 0.35 1.57 3.99
C ARG A 30 -0.45 2.58 3.15
N GLU A 31 -0.83 3.72 3.73
CA GLU A 31 -1.57 4.79 3.04
C GLU A 31 -0.75 5.41 1.90
N GLU A 32 0.53 5.69 2.13
CA GLU A 32 1.46 6.12 1.07
C GLU A 32 1.50 5.12 -0.09
N MET A 33 1.62 3.82 0.21
CA MET A 33 1.64 2.78 -0.81
C MET A 33 0.32 2.65 -1.58
N GLN A 34 -0.83 2.84 -0.91
CA GLN A 34 -2.13 2.86 -1.59
C GLN A 34 -2.24 4.04 -2.56
N GLY A 35 -1.74 5.22 -2.17
CA GLY A 35 -1.69 6.40 -3.04
C GLY A 35 -0.85 6.16 -4.31
N VAL A 36 0.32 5.56 -4.17
CA VAL A 36 1.19 5.22 -5.33
C VAL A 36 0.50 4.25 -6.29
N ILE A 37 -0.20 3.24 -5.77
CA ILE A 37 -0.93 2.27 -6.62
C ILE A 37 -2.08 2.96 -7.36
N ALA A 38 -2.80 3.87 -6.72
CA ALA A 38 -3.86 4.64 -7.37
C ALA A 38 -3.30 5.53 -8.49
N ALA A 39 -2.17 6.20 -8.26
CA ALA A 39 -1.49 7.00 -9.28
C ALA A 39 -1.04 6.14 -10.48
N MET A 40 -0.43 4.98 -10.22
CA MET A 40 -0.04 4.03 -11.27
C MET A 40 -1.23 3.56 -12.11
N ARG A 41 -2.38 3.28 -11.49
CA ARG A 41 -3.61 2.88 -12.21
C ARG A 41 -4.13 4.01 -13.11
N LYS A 42 -4.15 5.25 -12.61
CA LYS A 42 -4.57 6.42 -13.39
C LYS A 42 -3.64 6.66 -14.59
N GLN A 43 -2.33 6.57 -14.38
CA GLN A 43 -1.34 6.71 -15.45
C GLN A 43 -1.52 5.64 -16.52
N GLN A 44 -1.75 4.38 -16.11
CA GLN A 44 -1.99 3.29 -17.06
C GLN A 44 -3.27 3.50 -17.88
N GLN A 45 -4.32 4.06 -17.28
CA GLN A 45 -5.57 4.39 -17.97
C GLN A 45 -5.42 5.55 -18.95
N GLN A 46 -4.55 6.52 -18.68
CA GLN A 46 -4.27 7.65 -19.59
C GLN A 46 -3.45 7.25 -20.82
N GLN A 47 -2.72 6.14 -20.75
CA GLN A 47 -1.92 5.63 -21.87
C GLN A 47 -2.71 4.71 -22.81
N HIS A 48 -3.99 4.48 -22.53
CA HIS A 48 -4.91 3.68 -23.33
C HIS A 48 -5.99 4.59 -23.92
#